data_AF-A0AAP3NKB5-F1
#
_entry.id   AF-A0AAP3NKB5-F1
#
_cell.length_a   1.000
_cell.length_b   1.000
_cell.length_c   1.000
_cell.angle_alpha   90.00
_cell.angle_beta   90.00
_cell.angle_gamma   90.00
#
_symmetry.space_group_name_H-M   'P 1'
#
loop_
_entity.id
_entity.type
_entity.pdbx_description
1 polymer ?
#
loop_
_entity_poly.entity_id
_entity_poly.type
_entity_poly.pdbx_seq_one_letter_code
_entity_poly.pdbx_strand_id
1 'polypeptide(L)'
;MALFTSCSDDDDEKMVNPVPQTTFTGENGLQLTYNGAPMPGKKVTFTPDATNAQKATLRLEGEFDLNGILGKAKSAAAREDVSMPTAPGVLPGSPVVTLPVDLTINGDQCSFAGTSETDYCTFSYKGEVSAGAMELALSEVKLKNAKLAGMTWKLKPYNQEVEEQDPVRLVWESEKGIPLFSSFEMPVESVLKIALCMPLIAVGAENKVSATDMLGTVLKDVTFMEDGNIVATYKDAANGGTEWTKSPVNLAQYVVENDNQIKVFLNPAAIIAAVNNAGRAIDVQTVIQQAIQILYPMLVNGVPVAFEQTEDALSVYLNTELLLPLLKTLVVPLLSDEEVVAMLVELMKKDPDFGEMAGLAEPMLKAFPEIIESTTKVEIGLNFVK
;
A
#
# COMPACT_ATOMS: atom_id res chain seq x y z
N MET A 1 69.36 6.40 -48.21
CA MET A 1 68.50 5.34 -47.68
C MET A 1 68.23 5.69 -46.22
N ALA A 2 67.10 6.34 -45.95
CA ALA A 2 66.61 6.61 -44.60
C ALA A 2 65.15 6.18 -44.63
N LEU A 3 64.90 5.00 -44.08
CA LEU A 3 63.57 4.42 -43.93
C LEU A 3 62.90 5.16 -42.77
N PHE A 4 61.91 6.00 -43.07
CA PHE A 4 60.97 6.46 -42.05
C PHE A 4 59.95 5.35 -41.84
N THR A 5 60.12 4.65 -40.71
CA THR A 5 59.12 3.75 -40.16
C THR A 5 57.98 4.60 -39.61
N SER A 6 56.84 4.63 -40.31
CA SER A 6 55.59 5.15 -39.75
C SER A 6 55.04 4.08 -38.82
N CYS A 7 55.24 4.25 -37.51
CA CYS A 7 54.45 3.51 -36.52
C CYS A 7 53.08 4.18 -36.43
N SER A 8 52.03 3.36 -36.55
CA SER A 8 50.63 3.73 -36.32
C SER A 8 50.43 3.96 -34.81
N ASP A 9 50.15 5.20 -34.42
CA ASP A 9 49.45 5.46 -33.16
C ASP A 9 47.97 5.21 -33.43
N ASP A 10 47.54 3.96 -33.30
CA ASP A 10 46.15 3.66 -32.92
C ASP A 10 46.06 3.99 -31.43
N ASP A 11 45.89 5.28 -31.14
CA ASP A 11 45.32 5.70 -29.87
C ASP A 11 43.89 5.15 -29.87
N ASP A 12 43.70 3.99 -29.23
CA ASP A 12 42.39 3.52 -28.79
C ASP A 12 41.77 4.65 -27.95
N GLU A 13 41.01 5.55 -28.61
CA GLU A 13 40.19 6.53 -27.93
C GLU A 13 39.37 5.74 -26.91
N LYS A 14 39.69 5.94 -25.61
CA LYS A 14 38.95 5.30 -24.54
C LYS A 14 37.50 5.67 -24.74
N MET A 15 36.71 4.74 -25.25
CA MET A 15 35.29 4.92 -25.44
C MET A 15 34.73 5.34 -24.08
N VAL A 16 34.20 6.56 -23.99
CA VAL A 16 33.57 7.11 -22.78
C VAL A 16 32.07 6.89 -22.92
N ASN A 17 31.39 6.54 -21.83
CA ASN A 17 29.94 6.41 -21.88
C ASN A 17 29.32 7.77 -22.22
N PRO A 18 28.45 7.88 -23.25
CA PRO A 18 27.86 9.16 -23.64
C PRO A 18 26.87 9.70 -22.60
N VAL A 19 26.37 8.84 -21.69
CA VAL A 19 25.40 9.20 -20.66
C VAL A 19 26.12 9.35 -19.31
N PRO A 20 26.09 10.54 -18.69
CA PRO A 20 26.67 10.73 -17.36
C PRO A 20 25.82 10.06 -16.29
N GLN A 21 26.38 9.92 -15.08
CA GLN A 21 25.59 9.49 -13.93
C GLN A 21 24.39 10.42 -13.73
N THR A 22 23.18 9.87 -13.79
CA THR A 22 21.93 10.65 -13.80
C THR A 22 20.86 9.91 -13.02
N THR A 23 20.03 10.64 -12.26
CA THR A 23 18.85 10.07 -11.59
C THR A 23 17.60 10.52 -12.32
N PHE A 24 16.86 9.57 -12.86
CA PHE A 24 15.61 9.78 -13.57
C PHE A 24 14.41 9.51 -12.64
N THR A 25 13.39 10.35 -12.74
CA THR A 25 12.09 10.35 -12.07
C THR A 25 11.02 10.65 -13.10
N GLY A 26 9.74 10.46 -12.76
CA GLY A 26 8.65 10.77 -13.69
C GLY A 26 8.64 12.24 -14.14
N GLU A 27 9.19 13.16 -13.34
CA GLU A 27 9.24 14.60 -13.64
C GLU A 27 10.40 15.00 -14.56
N ASN A 28 11.48 14.20 -14.62
CA ASN A 28 12.69 14.54 -15.37
C ASN A 28 13.05 13.52 -16.47
N GLY A 29 12.06 12.74 -16.94
CA GLY A 29 12.19 11.93 -18.15
C GLY A 29 12.25 10.41 -17.95
N LEU A 30 11.89 9.89 -16.78
CA LEU A 30 11.70 8.43 -16.58
C LEU A 30 10.35 7.97 -17.13
N GLN A 31 10.39 7.05 -18.09
CA GLN A 31 9.25 6.23 -18.50
C GLN A 31 9.47 4.79 -18.02
N LEU A 32 8.90 4.46 -16.86
CA LEU A 32 8.97 3.12 -16.27
C LEU A 32 7.67 2.35 -16.50
N THR A 33 7.77 1.14 -17.04
CA THR A 33 6.64 0.22 -17.17
C THR A 33 6.90 -1.10 -16.44
N TYR A 34 5.83 -1.69 -15.93
CA TYR A 34 5.77 -2.97 -15.24
C TYR A 34 4.74 -3.85 -15.94
N ASN A 35 5.19 -4.93 -16.58
CA ASN A 35 4.39 -5.79 -17.44
C ASN A 35 3.51 -4.98 -18.43
N GLY A 36 4.10 -3.93 -19.01
CA GLY A 36 3.46 -3.04 -19.98
C GLY A 36 2.60 -1.91 -19.39
N ALA A 37 2.35 -1.89 -18.08
CA ALA A 37 1.61 -0.81 -17.42
C ALA A 37 2.55 0.25 -16.83
N PRO A 38 2.24 1.56 -16.92
CA PRO A 38 3.03 2.61 -16.28
C PRO A 38 3.17 2.41 -14.76
N MET A 39 4.36 2.71 -14.21
CA MET A 39 4.64 2.59 -12.78
C MET A 39 5.12 3.93 -12.19
N PRO A 40 4.20 4.80 -11.74
CA PRO A 40 4.55 6.12 -11.22
C PRO A 40 5.17 6.06 -9.80
N GLY A 41 5.76 7.18 -9.40
CA GLY A 41 6.36 7.36 -8.07
C GLY A 41 7.59 6.49 -7.86
N LYS A 42 8.44 6.40 -8.89
CA LYS A 42 9.67 5.60 -8.92
C LYS A 42 10.80 6.45 -9.49
N LYS A 43 12.03 6.09 -9.13
CA LYS A 43 13.24 6.69 -9.66
C LYS A 43 14.26 5.61 -10.04
N VAL A 44 15.09 5.94 -11.03
CA VAL A 44 16.18 5.08 -11.49
C VAL A 44 17.45 5.92 -11.60
N THR A 45 18.48 5.55 -10.84
CA THR A 45 19.82 6.13 -11.01
C THR A 45 20.63 5.28 -11.97
N PHE A 46 21.04 5.88 -13.09
CA PHE A 46 22.01 5.33 -14.02
C PHE A 46 23.42 5.72 -13.60
N THR A 47 24.31 4.74 -13.43
CA THR A 47 25.73 4.98 -13.11
C THR A 47 26.60 4.24 -14.13
N PRO A 48 27.26 4.93 -15.07
CA PRO A 48 28.20 4.28 -15.99
C PRO A 48 29.42 3.75 -15.24
N ASP A 49 29.98 2.63 -15.70
CA ASP A 49 31.22 2.09 -15.14
C ASP A 49 32.40 3.00 -15.48
N ALA A 50 33.24 3.30 -14.49
CA ALA A 50 34.37 4.23 -14.65
C ALA A 50 35.50 3.69 -15.55
N THR A 51 35.51 2.38 -15.82
CA THR A 51 36.56 1.66 -16.54
C THR A 51 36.09 1.03 -17.85
N ASN A 52 34.78 0.85 -18.04
CA ASN A 52 34.20 0.25 -19.22
C ASN A 52 32.91 0.99 -19.64
N ALA A 53 32.98 1.77 -20.73
CA ALA A 53 31.82 2.53 -21.21
C ALA A 53 30.62 1.67 -21.64
N GLN A 54 30.82 0.38 -21.93
CA GLN A 54 29.75 -0.55 -22.28
C GLN A 54 29.10 -1.19 -21.05
N LYS A 55 29.39 -0.72 -19.84
CA LYS A 55 28.76 -1.20 -18.61
C LYS A 55 28.19 -0.07 -17.80
N ALA A 56 27.09 -0.35 -17.11
CA ALA A 56 26.51 0.54 -16.12
C ALA A 56 25.81 -0.26 -15.01
N THR A 57 25.43 0.45 -13.97
CA THR A 57 24.55 -0.03 -12.93
C THR A 57 23.30 0.84 -12.88
N LEU A 58 22.13 0.22 -12.86
CA LEU A 58 20.86 0.87 -12.58
C LEU A 58 20.51 0.65 -11.11
N ARG A 59 20.10 1.70 -10.40
CA ARG A 59 19.56 1.61 -9.04
C ARG A 59 18.10 2.02 -9.07
N LEU A 60 17.21 1.05 -8.94
CA LEU A 60 15.76 1.20 -9.02
C LEU A 60 15.18 1.35 -7.62
N GLU A 61 14.38 2.39 -7.40
CA GLU A 61 13.84 2.74 -6.08
C GLU A 61 12.47 3.40 -6.14
N GLY A 62 11.82 3.41 -4.99
CA GLY A 62 10.64 4.22 -4.74
C GLY A 62 10.93 5.72 -4.57
N GLU A 63 10.06 6.56 -5.14
CA GLU A 63 10.02 8.00 -4.86
C GLU A 63 8.72 8.35 -4.14
N PHE A 64 8.84 8.95 -2.96
CA PHE A 64 7.68 9.34 -2.16
C PHE A 64 7.90 10.70 -1.54
N ASP A 65 7.09 11.64 -2.01
CA ASP A 65 6.94 12.94 -1.39
C ASP A 65 5.75 12.91 -0.43
N LEU A 66 6.06 12.85 0.86
CA LEU A 66 5.06 12.93 1.93
C LEU A 66 4.24 14.22 1.88
N ASN A 67 4.81 15.31 1.33
CA ASN A 67 4.11 16.59 1.20
C ASN A 67 2.93 16.53 0.22
N GLY A 68 2.95 15.58 -0.73
CA GLY A 68 1.83 15.33 -1.63
C GLY A 68 0.59 14.76 -0.94
N ILE A 69 0.76 14.02 0.17
CA ILE A 69 -0.33 13.41 0.95
C ILE A 69 -0.85 14.35 2.04
N LEU A 70 0.04 15.07 2.71
CA LEU A 70 -0.30 15.94 3.85
C LEU A 70 -1.09 17.21 3.47
N GLY A 71 -1.49 17.33 2.20
CA GLY A 71 -1.94 18.58 1.61
C GLY A 71 -0.79 19.60 1.55
N LYS A 72 -1.01 20.73 0.87
CA LYS A 72 -0.06 21.86 0.88
C LYS A 72 -0.03 22.47 2.29
N ALA A 73 0.62 21.80 3.24
CA ALA A 73 0.91 22.33 4.56
C ALA A 73 1.67 23.64 4.36
N LYS A 74 1.02 24.74 4.74
CA LYS A 74 1.58 26.08 4.64
C LYS A 74 2.78 26.17 5.57
N SER A 75 3.97 26.02 5.02
CA SER A 75 5.10 26.96 5.14
C SER A 75 6.38 26.27 4.69
N ALA A 76 7.20 27.01 3.93
CA ALA A 76 8.50 26.55 3.48
C ALA A 76 9.51 26.32 4.63
N ALA A 77 9.17 26.71 5.86
CA ALA A 77 10.04 26.65 7.03
C ALA A 77 9.95 25.33 7.83
N ALA A 78 8.96 24.48 7.58
CA ALA A 78 8.90 23.12 8.16
C ALA A 78 9.60 22.06 7.29
N ARG A 79 10.35 22.51 6.27
CA ARG A 79 10.96 21.65 5.22
C ARG A 79 12.40 21.22 5.52
N GLU A 80 12.94 21.58 6.68
CA GLU A 80 14.34 21.29 7.00
C GLU A 80 14.50 19.89 7.65
N ASP A 81 15.36 19.08 7.01
CA ASP A 81 16.09 17.92 7.57
C ASP A 81 15.29 16.73 8.13
N VAL A 82 14.23 16.31 7.45
CA VAL A 82 13.87 14.88 7.49
C VAL A 82 14.39 14.25 6.20
N SER A 83 15.47 13.46 6.30
CA SER A 83 15.93 12.57 5.23
C SER A 83 14.72 11.80 4.70
N MET A 84 14.20 12.20 3.53
CA MET A 84 13.03 11.59 2.92
C MET A 84 13.38 10.13 2.60
N PRO A 85 12.79 9.15 3.30
CA PRO A 85 13.23 7.79 3.11
C PRO A 85 12.53 7.22 1.87
N THR A 86 13.07 6.14 1.31
CA THR A 86 12.66 5.58 0.02
C THR A 86 11.22 5.08 0.03
N ALA A 87 10.44 5.38 -1.02
CA ALA A 87 9.12 4.79 -1.20
C ALA A 87 9.22 3.27 -1.39
N PRO A 88 8.07 2.58 -1.46
CA PRO A 88 8.01 1.18 -1.88
C PRO A 88 8.73 1.02 -3.21
N GLY A 89 9.56 -0.02 -3.29
CA GLY A 89 10.44 -0.26 -4.42
C GLY A 89 9.71 -0.53 -5.73
N VAL A 90 10.49 -0.68 -6.79
CA VAL A 90 9.95 -0.97 -8.13
C VAL A 90 9.46 -2.43 -8.24
N LEU A 91 10.16 -3.36 -7.59
CA LEU A 91 9.83 -4.79 -7.62
C LEU A 91 9.29 -5.23 -6.26
N PRO A 92 8.28 -6.14 -6.23
CA PRO A 92 7.69 -6.61 -4.98
C PRO A 92 8.74 -7.09 -3.97
N GLY A 93 8.61 -6.67 -2.71
CA GLY A 93 9.52 -7.09 -1.63
C GLY A 93 10.90 -6.45 -1.65
N SER A 94 11.25 -5.63 -2.65
CA SER A 94 12.62 -5.12 -2.84
C SER A 94 12.63 -3.59 -2.79
N PRO A 95 12.95 -2.96 -1.64
CA PRO A 95 12.98 -1.49 -1.51
C PRO A 95 13.94 -0.82 -2.51
N VAL A 96 15.06 -1.48 -2.78
CA VAL A 96 16.09 -1.05 -3.73
C VAL A 96 16.51 -2.26 -4.55
N VAL A 97 16.62 -2.10 -5.87
CA VAL A 97 17.17 -3.12 -6.76
C VAL A 97 18.34 -2.51 -7.53
N THR A 98 19.50 -3.15 -7.43
CA THR A 98 20.70 -2.77 -8.16
C THR A 98 20.90 -3.75 -9.31
N LEU A 99 20.82 -3.25 -10.54
CA LEU A 99 20.89 -4.03 -11.75
C LEU A 99 22.14 -3.67 -12.56
N PRO A 100 23.17 -4.52 -12.59
CA PRO A 100 24.27 -4.37 -13.53
C PRO A 100 23.76 -4.64 -14.94
N VAL A 101 24.13 -3.79 -15.90
CA VAL A 101 23.71 -3.88 -17.30
C VAL A 101 24.91 -3.76 -18.23
N ASP A 102 24.90 -4.58 -19.27
CA ASP A 102 25.74 -4.40 -20.44
C ASP A 102 25.01 -3.49 -21.45
N LEU A 103 25.74 -2.55 -22.03
CA LEU A 103 25.22 -1.48 -22.87
C LEU A 103 25.64 -1.66 -24.32
N THR A 104 24.73 -1.36 -25.22
CA THR A 104 25.04 -1.07 -26.63
C THR A 104 24.98 0.44 -26.82
N ILE A 105 26.11 1.05 -27.17
CA ILE A 105 26.23 2.49 -27.39
C ILE A 105 25.81 2.81 -28.84
N ASN A 106 24.84 3.70 -28.98
CA ASN A 106 24.26 4.14 -30.25
C ASN A 106 24.33 5.69 -30.32
N GLY A 107 25.50 6.23 -30.65
CA GLY A 107 25.70 7.67 -30.65
C GLY A 107 25.66 8.27 -29.24
N ASP A 108 24.69 9.13 -28.97
CA ASP A 108 24.46 9.79 -27.68
C ASP A 108 23.54 9.00 -26.72
N GLN A 109 23.11 7.80 -27.14
CA GLN A 109 22.21 6.94 -26.38
C GLN A 109 22.84 5.57 -26.09
N CYS A 110 22.36 4.92 -25.03
CA CYS A 110 22.69 3.55 -24.68
C CYS A 110 21.41 2.71 -24.61
N SER A 111 21.43 1.53 -25.21
CA SER A 111 20.36 0.53 -25.06
C SER A 111 20.86 -0.67 -24.27
N PHE A 112 19.98 -1.30 -23.49
CA PHE A 112 20.30 -2.47 -22.67
C PHE A 112 19.09 -3.41 -22.55
N ALA A 113 19.34 -4.69 -22.36
CA ALA A 113 18.31 -5.69 -22.12
C ALA A 113 18.90 -6.93 -21.43
N GLY A 114 18.06 -7.66 -20.72
CA GLY A 114 18.47 -8.92 -20.08
C GLY A 114 17.38 -9.47 -19.19
N THR A 115 17.77 -10.42 -18.35
CA THR A 115 16.92 -11.04 -17.32
C THR A 115 17.62 -10.94 -15.98
N SER A 116 16.85 -10.84 -14.90
CA SER A 116 17.38 -10.82 -13.55
C SER A 116 16.34 -11.34 -12.55
N GLU A 117 16.71 -11.35 -11.29
CA GLU A 117 15.85 -11.79 -10.20
C GLU A 117 16.17 -11.02 -8.91
N THR A 118 15.18 -10.97 -8.03
CA THR A 118 15.30 -10.56 -6.63
C THR A 118 15.07 -11.79 -5.75
N ASP A 119 15.07 -11.61 -4.44
CA ASP A 119 14.66 -12.68 -3.51
C ASP A 119 13.21 -13.15 -3.76
N TYR A 120 12.37 -12.30 -4.36
CA TYR A 120 10.93 -12.53 -4.45
C TYR A 120 10.40 -12.79 -5.86
N CYS A 121 11.07 -12.32 -6.90
CA CYS A 121 10.59 -12.45 -8.29
C CYS A 121 11.71 -12.62 -9.31
N THR A 122 11.36 -13.18 -10.47
CA THR A 122 12.17 -13.16 -11.69
C THR A 122 11.57 -12.15 -12.67
N PHE A 123 12.39 -11.54 -13.53
CA PHE A 123 11.91 -10.58 -14.53
C PHE A 123 12.88 -10.42 -15.71
N SER A 124 12.32 -9.96 -16.83
CA SER A 124 13.02 -9.48 -18.00
C SER A 124 13.05 -7.95 -18.00
N TYR A 125 14.14 -7.33 -18.42
CA TYR A 125 14.26 -5.88 -18.53
C TYR A 125 14.75 -5.46 -19.92
N LYS A 126 14.28 -4.31 -20.39
CA LYS A 126 14.74 -3.66 -21.61
C LYS A 126 14.65 -2.15 -21.43
N GLY A 127 15.65 -1.41 -21.87
CA GLY A 127 15.61 0.04 -21.79
C GLY A 127 16.55 0.75 -22.74
N GLU A 128 16.31 2.05 -22.83
CA GLU A 128 17.10 3.02 -23.57
C GLU A 128 17.33 4.24 -22.68
N VAL A 129 18.53 4.81 -22.73
CA VAL A 129 18.91 5.95 -21.90
C VAL A 129 19.73 6.95 -22.70
N SER A 130 19.43 8.23 -22.47
CA SER A 130 20.16 9.39 -22.96
C SER A 130 20.49 10.31 -21.78
N ALA A 131 21.16 11.43 -22.01
CA ALA A 131 21.41 12.43 -20.95
C ALA A 131 20.11 13.05 -20.36
N GLY A 132 18.98 13.02 -21.09
CA GLY A 132 17.74 13.71 -20.71
C GLY A 132 16.53 12.82 -20.46
N ALA A 133 16.60 11.51 -20.77
CA ALA A 133 15.48 10.61 -20.60
C ALA A 133 15.94 9.15 -20.43
N MET A 134 15.12 8.37 -19.74
CA MET A 134 15.27 6.92 -19.61
C MET A 134 13.92 6.25 -19.85
N GLU A 135 13.92 5.27 -20.76
CA GLU A 135 12.85 4.30 -20.89
C GLU A 135 13.30 2.97 -20.28
N LEU A 136 12.50 2.42 -19.37
CA LEU A 136 12.75 1.14 -18.75
C LEU A 136 11.47 0.32 -18.69
N ALA A 137 11.46 -0.81 -19.36
CA ALA A 137 10.40 -1.80 -19.29
C ALA A 137 10.87 -2.99 -18.45
N LEU A 138 10.15 -3.25 -17.36
CA LEU A 138 10.19 -4.52 -16.64
C LEU A 138 9.04 -5.37 -17.15
N SER A 139 9.35 -6.59 -17.55
CA SER A 139 8.43 -7.49 -18.24
C SER A 139 8.60 -8.92 -17.72
N GLU A 140 7.59 -9.76 -17.94
CA GLU A 140 7.59 -11.15 -17.49
C GLU A 140 7.88 -11.27 -15.98
N VAL A 141 7.49 -10.25 -15.21
CA VAL A 141 7.71 -10.27 -13.77
C VAL A 141 6.84 -11.37 -13.18
N LYS A 142 7.46 -12.28 -12.43
CA LYS A 142 6.76 -13.43 -11.83
C LYS A 142 7.29 -13.71 -10.43
N LEU A 143 6.38 -13.86 -9.47
CA LEU A 143 6.73 -14.22 -8.09
C LEU A 143 7.34 -15.63 -8.03
N LYS A 144 8.40 -15.79 -7.23
CA LYS A 144 9.02 -17.09 -6.95
C LYS A 144 8.13 -17.94 -6.05
N ASN A 145 7.51 -17.34 -5.04
CA ASN A 145 6.51 -18.01 -4.21
C ASN A 145 5.10 -17.79 -4.78
N ALA A 146 4.58 -18.82 -5.44
CA ALA A 146 3.32 -18.78 -6.19
C ALA A 146 2.09 -19.21 -5.38
N LYS A 147 2.16 -19.31 -4.04
CA LYS A 147 1.08 -19.89 -3.21
C LYS A 147 -0.32 -19.28 -3.45
N LEU A 148 -0.40 -17.96 -3.64
CA LEU A 148 -1.64 -17.24 -3.96
C LEU A 148 -1.74 -16.80 -5.43
N ALA A 149 -0.68 -17.00 -6.21
CA ALA A 149 -0.53 -16.44 -7.55
C ALA A 149 -1.58 -16.98 -8.53
N GLY A 150 -2.19 -16.06 -9.29
CA GLY A 150 -3.24 -16.35 -10.26
C GLY A 150 -4.61 -16.64 -9.65
N MET A 151 -4.77 -16.57 -8.32
CA MET A 151 -6.03 -16.92 -7.65
C MET A 151 -6.93 -15.70 -7.51
N THR A 152 -8.21 -15.86 -7.86
CA THR A 152 -9.27 -14.86 -7.65
C THR A 152 -10.21 -15.36 -6.57
N TRP A 153 -10.48 -14.52 -5.59
CA TRP A 153 -11.29 -14.83 -4.41
C TRP A 153 -12.43 -13.82 -4.32
N LYS A 154 -13.67 -14.31 -4.38
CA LYS A 154 -14.88 -13.50 -4.21
C LYS A 154 -15.08 -13.19 -2.75
N LEU A 155 -15.52 -11.98 -2.45
CA LEU A 155 -15.90 -11.62 -1.09
C LEU A 155 -16.97 -12.61 -0.61
N LYS A 156 -16.80 -13.12 0.62
CA LYS A 156 -17.78 -14.03 1.20
C LYS A 156 -19.13 -13.33 1.29
N PRO A 157 -20.24 -13.96 0.87
CA PRO A 157 -21.54 -13.33 1.00
C PRO A 157 -21.86 -13.11 2.47
N TYR A 158 -22.52 -12.00 2.75
CA TYR A 158 -23.08 -11.73 4.07
C TYR A 158 -24.47 -12.36 4.18
N ASN A 159 -24.72 -13.07 5.28
CA ASN A 159 -26.04 -13.54 5.63
C ASN A 159 -26.22 -13.53 7.16
N GLN A 160 -27.10 -12.66 7.64
CA GLN A 160 -27.40 -12.51 9.06
C GLN A 160 -27.95 -13.77 9.73
N GLU A 161 -28.57 -14.67 8.95
CA GLU A 161 -29.17 -15.91 9.46
C GLU A 161 -28.14 -17.05 9.58
N VAL A 162 -26.94 -16.89 9.00
CA VAL A 162 -25.89 -17.91 8.97
C VAL A 162 -24.60 -17.29 9.47
N GLU A 163 -24.24 -17.55 10.73
CA GLU A 163 -23.05 -17.00 11.41
C GLU A 163 -21.75 -17.21 10.61
N GLU A 164 -21.67 -18.29 9.84
CA GLU A 164 -20.51 -18.63 9.01
C GLU A 164 -20.42 -17.77 7.74
N GLN A 165 -21.43 -16.99 7.36
CA GLN A 165 -21.48 -16.14 6.18
C GLN A 165 -21.28 -14.67 6.56
N ASP A 166 -20.04 -14.35 7.00
CA ASP A 166 -19.61 -12.98 7.28
C ASP A 166 -18.41 -12.60 6.40
N PRO A 167 -18.51 -11.55 5.56
CA PRO A 167 -17.38 -11.02 4.80
C PRO A 167 -16.31 -10.39 5.68
N VAL A 168 -16.65 -9.94 6.89
CA VAL A 168 -15.72 -9.27 7.80
C VAL A 168 -15.15 -10.30 8.77
N ARG A 169 -13.82 -10.41 8.82
CA ARG A 169 -13.14 -11.08 9.92
C ARG A 169 -12.95 -10.06 11.03
N LEU A 170 -13.62 -10.27 12.15
CA LEU A 170 -13.43 -9.51 13.36
C LEU A 170 -13.37 -10.47 14.54
N VAL A 171 -12.17 -10.65 15.08
CA VAL A 171 -11.91 -11.41 16.30
C VAL A 171 -11.29 -10.44 17.29
N TRP A 172 -11.87 -10.30 18.49
CA TRP A 172 -11.29 -9.44 19.51
C TRP A 172 -11.57 -9.98 20.91
N GLU A 173 -10.53 -10.56 21.50
CA GLU A 173 -10.52 -11.11 22.86
C GLU A 173 -9.80 -10.15 23.80
N SER A 174 -10.49 -9.76 24.87
CA SER A 174 -9.97 -8.90 25.93
C SER A 174 -10.57 -9.35 27.27
N GLU A 175 -9.81 -9.20 28.35
CA GLU A 175 -10.31 -9.49 29.70
C GLU A 175 -11.41 -8.52 30.13
N LYS A 176 -11.44 -7.31 29.54
CA LYS A 176 -12.41 -6.26 29.82
C LYS A 176 -13.40 -6.11 28.67
N GLY A 177 -14.66 -5.83 29.01
CA GLY A 177 -15.70 -5.52 28.04
C GLY A 177 -16.12 -4.06 28.05
N ILE A 178 -17.04 -3.72 27.16
CA ILE A 178 -17.65 -2.40 27.09
C ILE A 178 -18.80 -2.32 28.11
N PRO A 179 -18.79 -1.33 29.02
CA PRO A 179 -19.84 -1.17 30.02
C PRO A 179 -21.07 -0.51 29.41
N LEU A 180 -22.00 -1.30 28.86
CA LEU A 180 -23.23 -0.78 28.24
C LEU A 180 -24.40 -0.63 29.22
N PHE A 181 -24.54 -1.53 30.18
CA PHE A 181 -25.65 -1.51 31.13
C PHE A 181 -25.18 -1.87 32.55
N SER A 182 -25.23 -0.91 33.47
CA SER A 182 -24.91 -1.15 34.89
C SER A 182 -23.62 -2.00 35.08
N SER A 183 -23.72 -3.15 35.75
CA SER A 183 -22.60 -4.07 36.03
C SER A 183 -22.32 -5.10 34.91
N PHE A 184 -22.96 -4.99 33.74
CA PHE A 184 -22.75 -5.90 32.62
C PHE A 184 -21.78 -5.30 31.60
N GLU A 185 -20.64 -5.95 31.45
CA GLU A 185 -19.66 -5.68 30.41
C GLU A 185 -19.93 -6.63 29.22
N MET A 186 -20.06 -6.07 28.02
CA MET A 186 -20.22 -6.85 26.79
C MET A 186 -18.86 -7.00 26.09
N PRO A 187 -18.50 -8.16 25.53
CA PRO A 187 -17.26 -8.31 24.78
C PRO A 187 -17.14 -7.27 23.66
N VAL A 188 -15.96 -6.67 23.52
CA VAL A 188 -15.70 -5.62 22.52
C VAL A 188 -15.99 -6.11 21.09
N GLU A 189 -15.66 -7.36 20.77
CA GLU A 189 -16.00 -7.98 19.49
C GLU A 189 -17.51 -7.92 19.21
N SER A 190 -18.33 -8.30 20.18
CA SER A 190 -19.79 -8.31 20.03
C SER A 190 -20.34 -6.91 19.79
N VAL A 191 -19.83 -5.91 20.51
CA VAL A 191 -20.24 -4.50 20.35
C VAL A 191 -19.90 -4.00 18.95
N LEU A 192 -18.68 -4.27 18.48
CA LEU A 192 -18.22 -3.87 17.16
C LEU A 192 -18.96 -4.60 16.04
N LYS A 193 -19.26 -5.90 16.19
CA LYS A 193 -20.11 -6.66 15.25
C LYS A 193 -21.51 -6.07 15.16
N ILE A 194 -22.13 -5.74 16.30
CA ILE A 194 -23.43 -5.04 16.32
C ILE A 194 -23.31 -3.71 15.56
N ALA A 195 -22.27 -2.92 15.83
CA ALA A 195 -22.06 -1.64 15.17
C ALA A 195 -21.92 -1.75 13.65
N LEU A 196 -21.18 -2.74 13.16
CA LEU A 196 -21.02 -3.00 11.72
C LEU A 196 -22.33 -3.41 11.04
N CYS A 197 -23.24 -4.05 11.77
CA CYS A 197 -24.55 -4.51 11.29
C CYS A 197 -25.67 -3.47 11.48
N MET A 198 -25.42 -2.33 12.14
CA MET A 198 -26.44 -1.28 12.28
C MET A 198 -26.73 -0.62 10.93
N PRO A 199 -28.01 -0.44 10.55
CA PRO A 199 -28.39 0.16 9.28
C PRO A 199 -28.24 1.69 9.33
N LEU A 200 -27.00 2.16 9.17
CA LEU A 200 -26.64 3.58 9.31
C LEU A 200 -26.37 4.27 7.96
N ILE A 201 -26.12 3.51 6.89
CA ILE A 201 -25.76 4.06 5.58
C ILE A 201 -27.02 4.24 4.75
N ALA A 202 -27.37 5.48 4.42
CA ALA A 202 -28.53 5.78 3.57
C ALA A 202 -28.34 5.28 2.13
N VAL A 203 -29.35 4.56 1.61
CA VAL A 203 -29.42 4.07 0.23
C VAL A 203 -30.77 4.50 -0.35
N GLY A 204 -30.78 5.64 -1.03
CA GLY A 204 -32.02 6.29 -1.47
C GLY A 204 -32.67 7.13 -0.36
N ALA A 205 -33.95 7.46 -0.53
CA ALA A 205 -34.62 8.44 0.33
C ALA A 205 -35.05 7.89 1.70
N GLU A 206 -35.39 6.59 1.81
CA GLU A 206 -36.03 6.02 3.01
C GLU A 206 -35.36 4.74 3.55
N ASN A 207 -34.39 4.17 2.83
CA ASN A 207 -33.75 2.92 3.24
C ASN A 207 -32.35 3.18 3.79
N LYS A 208 -31.98 2.45 4.85
CA LYS A 208 -30.61 2.37 5.34
C LYS A 208 -30.13 0.93 5.34
N VAL A 209 -28.85 0.73 5.08
CA VAL A 209 -28.18 -0.57 5.11
C VAL A 209 -26.98 -0.51 6.03
N SER A 210 -26.52 -1.68 6.48
CA SER A 210 -25.34 -1.77 7.33
C SER A 210 -24.04 -1.63 6.53
N ALA A 211 -22.92 -1.38 7.22
CA ALA A 211 -21.61 -1.36 6.57
C ALA A 211 -21.27 -2.75 5.99
N THR A 212 -21.63 -3.82 6.71
CA THR A 212 -21.42 -5.20 6.27
C THR A 212 -22.24 -5.54 5.02
N ASP A 213 -23.51 -5.12 4.96
CA ASP A 213 -24.36 -5.27 3.76
C ASP A 213 -23.79 -4.49 2.57
N MET A 214 -23.37 -3.25 2.82
CA MET A 214 -22.84 -2.37 1.79
C MET A 214 -21.56 -2.91 1.17
N LEU A 215 -20.71 -3.58 1.96
CA LEU A 215 -19.40 -4.07 1.52
C LEU A 215 -19.51 -4.96 0.27
N GLY A 216 -20.46 -5.91 0.25
CA GLY A 216 -20.68 -6.79 -0.90
C GLY A 216 -21.24 -6.09 -2.15
N THR A 217 -21.73 -4.86 -2.02
CA THR A 217 -22.16 -4.05 -3.16
C THR A 217 -21.02 -3.24 -3.78
N VAL A 218 -19.94 -3.01 -3.01
CA VAL A 218 -18.78 -2.20 -3.43
C VAL A 218 -17.61 -3.07 -3.84
N LEU A 219 -17.33 -4.17 -3.13
CA LEU A 219 -16.24 -5.09 -3.42
C LEU A 219 -16.79 -6.46 -3.84
N LYS A 220 -16.41 -6.93 -5.03
CA LYS A 220 -16.82 -8.22 -5.55
C LYS A 220 -15.80 -9.31 -5.28
N ASP A 221 -14.57 -9.07 -5.73
CA ASP A 221 -13.50 -10.06 -5.69
C ASP A 221 -12.12 -9.39 -5.66
N VAL A 222 -11.11 -10.18 -5.27
CA VAL A 222 -9.70 -9.79 -5.24
C VAL A 222 -8.89 -10.88 -5.93
N THR A 223 -8.02 -10.49 -6.84
CA THR A 223 -7.08 -11.36 -7.56
C THR A 223 -5.66 -11.06 -7.10
N PHE A 224 -4.97 -12.11 -6.65
CA PHE A 224 -3.53 -12.11 -6.39
C PHE A 224 -2.82 -12.55 -7.68
N MET A 225 -2.26 -11.61 -8.44
CA MET A 225 -1.71 -11.85 -9.77
C MET A 225 -0.33 -12.53 -9.70
N GLU A 226 0.05 -13.28 -10.76
CA GLU A 226 1.36 -13.97 -10.81
C GLU A 226 2.56 -13.02 -10.75
N ASP A 227 2.37 -11.79 -11.18
CA ASP A 227 3.38 -10.74 -11.14
C ASP A 227 3.41 -9.99 -9.80
N GLY A 228 2.67 -10.46 -8.81
CA GLY A 228 2.62 -9.84 -7.49
C GLY A 228 1.72 -8.62 -7.41
N ASN A 229 0.96 -8.23 -8.44
CA ASN A 229 -0.10 -7.23 -8.26
C ASN A 229 -1.29 -7.81 -7.48
N ILE A 230 -1.93 -6.97 -6.67
CA ILE A 230 -3.27 -7.23 -6.15
C ILE A 230 -4.26 -6.39 -6.97
N VAL A 231 -5.25 -7.04 -7.57
CA VAL A 231 -6.31 -6.38 -8.34
C VAL A 231 -7.66 -6.68 -7.73
N ALA A 232 -8.46 -5.67 -7.44
CA ALA A 232 -9.83 -5.85 -6.96
C ALA A 232 -10.84 -5.56 -8.07
N THR A 233 -11.92 -6.34 -8.13
CA THR A 233 -13.12 -5.97 -8.88
C THR A 233 -14.09 -5.27 -7.92
N TYR A 234 -14.40 -4.01 -8.21
CA TYR A 234 -15.16 -3.14 -7.31
C TYR A 234 -16.11 -2.21 -8.08
N LYS A 235 -17.07 -1.60 -7.39
CA LYS A 235 -17.85 -0.47 -7.91
C LYS A 235 -17.30 0.83 -7.36
N ASP A 236 -17.07 1.79 -8.24
CA ASP A 236 -16.71 3.14 -7.85
C ASP A 236 -17.95 3.95 -7.41
N ALA A 237 -18.60 3.49 -6.35
CA ALA A 237 -19.83 4.11 -5.84
C ALA A 237 -19.61 5.58 -5.46
N ALA A 238 -18.39 5.93 -5.01
CA ALA A 238 -18.00 7.30 -4.65
C ALA A 238 -18.06 8.27 -5.85
N ASN A 239 -17.76 7.78 -7.07
CA ASN A 239 -17.86 8.55 -8.31
C ASN A 239 -19.10 8.18 -9.15
N GLY A 240 -20.14 7.60 -8.53
CA GLY A 240 -21.40 7.26 -9.20
C GLY A 240 -21.33 6.03 -10.11
N GLY A 241 -20.27 5.24 -10.01
CA GLY A 241 -20.09 4.00 -10.76
C GLY A 241 -21.09 2.93 -10.34
N THR A 242 -21.89 2.45 -11.28
CA THR A 242 -22.88 1.37 -11.07
C THR A 242 -22.37 0.00 -11.54
N GLU A 243 -21.39 0.00 -12.43
CA GLU A 243 -20.81 -1.18 -13.05
C GLU A 243 -19.55 -1.67 -12.31
N TRP A 244 -19.33 -2.97 -12.36
CA TRP A 244 -18.11 -3.58 -11.84
C TRP A 244 -16.91 -3.19 -12.72
N THR A 245 -15.86 -2.66 -12.11
CA THR A 245 -14.59 -2.34 -12.76
C THR A 245 -13.43 -2.98 -11.99
N LYS A 246 -12.25 -3.05 -12.62
CA LYS A 246 -11.02 -3.53 -11.98
C LYS A 246 -10.16 -2.36 -11.53
N SER A 247 -9.53 -2.51 -10.38
CA SER A 247 -8.51 -1.57 -9.93
C SER A 247 -7.32 -1.58 -10.89
N PRO A 248 -6.70 -0.42 -11.17
CA PRO A 248 -5.43 -0.37 -11.89
C PRO A 248 -4.36 -1.27 -11.26
N VAL A 249 -3.48 -1.82 -12.09
CA VAL A 249 -2.25 -2.47 -11.61
C VAL A 249 -1.29 -1.43 -11.05
N ASN A 250 -0.26 -1.89 -10.33
CA ASN A 250 0.73 -1.07 -9.63
C ASN A 250 0.15 -0.20 -8.50
N LEU A 251 -1.09 -0.45 -8.04
CA LEU A 251 -1.66 0.18 -6.85
C LEU A 251 -1.20 -0.51 -5.56
N ALA A 252 -1.26 -1.84 -5.55
CA ALA A 252 -0.80 -2.67 -4.46
C ALA A 252 -0.09 -3.90 -5.04
N GLN A 253 1.04 -4.25 -4.44
CA GLN A 253 1.80 -5.44 -4.75
C GLN A 253 1.93 -6.32 -3.51
N TYR A 254 2.20 -7.61 -3.69
CA TYR A 254 2.41 -8.54 -2.60
C TYR A 254 3.57 -9.50 -2.87
N VAL A 255 4.13 -10.01 -1.78
CA VAL A 255 4.97 -11.21 -1.78
C VAL A 255 4.48 -12.14 -0.68
N VAL A 256 4.62 -13.45 -0.90
CA VAL A 256 4.33 -14.46 0.11
C VAL A 256 5.60 -14.68 0.92
N GLU A 257 5.58 -14.28 2.19
CA GLU A 257 6.75 -14.39 3.09
C GLU A 257 6.87 -15.80 3.64
N ASN A 258 5.74 -16.42 3.99
CA ASN A 258 5.66 -17.78 4.51
C ASN A 258 4.25 -18.36 4.32
N ASP A 259 3.94 -19.46 5.01
CA ASP A 259 2.70 -20.19 4.81
C ASP A 259 1.43 -19.46 5.25
N ASN A 260 1.53 -18.44 6.11
CA ASN A 260 0.38 -17.74 6.67
C ASN A 260 0.53 -16.21 6.67
N GLN A 261 1.54 -15.68 5.98
CA GLN A 261 1.78 -14.24 5.90
C GLN A 261 2.24 -13.81 4.51
N ILE A 262 1.64 -12.71 4.05
CA ILE A 262 2.11 -11.92 2.92
C ILE A 262 2.61 -10.57 3.41
N LYS A 263 3.46 -9.92 2.61
CA LYS A 263 3.73 -8.48 2.74
C LYS A 263 3.02 -7.75 1.61
N VAL A 264 2.26 -6.71 1.95
CA VAL A 264 1.54 -5.87 0.99
C VAL A 264 2.22 -4.51 0.88
N PHE A 265 2.62 -4.15 -0.34
CA PHE A 265 3.28 -2.90 -0.68
C PHE A 265 2.30 -2.00 -1.41
N LEU A 266 2.05 -0.83 -0.89
CA LEU A 266 1.16 0.15 -1.51
C LEU A 266 1.97 1.08 -2.41
N ASN A 267 1.41 1.57 -3.52
CA ASN A 267 2.04 2.61 -4.32
C ASN A 267 1.31 3.95 -4.09
N PRO A 268 1.82 4.83 -3.22
CA PRO A 268 1.13 6.06 -2.89
C PRO A 268 0.87 6.96 -4.08
N ALA A 269 1.82 7.08 -5.02
CA ALA A 269 1.63 7.92 -6.20
C ALA A 269 0.49 7.41 -7.09
N ALA A 270 0.41 6.09 -7.29
CA ALA A 270 -0.69 5.49 -8.04
C ALA A 270 -2.03 5.60 -7.30
N ILE A 271 -2.03 5.43 -5.96
CA ILE A 271 -3.23 5.59 -5.12
C ILE A 271 -3.73 7.04 -5.17
N ILE A 272 -2.86 8.03 -4.98
CA ILE A 272 -3.21 9.45 -5.05
C ILE A 272 -3.76 9.78 -6.43
N ALA A 273 -3.15 9.28 -7.51
CA ALA A 273 -3.65 9.48 -8.87
C ALA A 273 -5.04 8.86 -9.07
N ALA A 274 -5.33 7.71 -8.46
CA ALA A 274 -6.65 7.09 -8.49
C ALA A 274 -7.69 7.83 -7.62
N VAL A 275 -7.28 8.37 -6.46
CA VAL A 275 -8.16 8.98 -5.45
C VAL A 275 -8.41 10.48 -5.65
N ASN A 276 -7.49 11.24 -6.27
CA ASN A 276 -7.65 12.69 -6.49
C ASN A 276 -8.87 13.08 -7.34
N ASN A 277 -9.61 12.11 -7.89
CA ASN A 277 -10.94 12.31 -8.47
C ASN A 277 -12.08 12.42 -7.43
N ALA A 278 -11.84 12.12 -6.14
CA ALA A 278 -12.88 11.94 -5.12
C ALA A 278 -12.88 12.98 -3.97
N GLY A 279 -12.03 14.02 -4.05
CA GLY A 279 -12.06 15.24 -3.26
C GLY A 279 -12.52 15.12 -1.79
N ARG A 280 -11.63 14.69 -0.87
CA ARG A 280 -11.84 14.90 0.57
C ARG A 280 -10.54 15.28 1.26
N ALA A 281 -10.56 16.43 1.95
CA ALA A 281 -9.53 16.82 2.90
C ALA A 281 -10.10 16.59 4.31
N ILE A 282 -9.40 15.81 5.13
CA ILE A 282 -9.68 15.71 6.57
C ILE A 282 -8.53 16.39 7.29
N ASP A 283 -8.84 17.38 8.12
CA ASP A 283 -7.88 18.17 8.87
C ASP A 283 -7.64 17.50 10.24
N VAL A 284 -6.70 16.53 10.29
CA VAL A 284 -6.28 15.85 11.53
C VAL A 284 -4.76 15.93 11.69
N GLN A 285 -4.21 17.11 11.46
CA GLN A 285 -2.79 17.32 11.14
C GLN A 285 -1.81 16.79 12.21
N THR A 286 -2.15 16.86 13.50
CA THR A 286 -1.27 16.40 14.60
C THR A 286 -1.27 14.88 14.78
N VAL A 287 -2.44 14.24 14.71
CA VAL A 287 -2.56 12.77 14.79
C VAL A 287 -1.95 12.11 13.56
N ILE A 288 -2.11 12.73 12.39
CA ILE A 288 -1.55 12.25 11.12
C ILE A 288 -0.01 12.21 11.18
N GLN A 289 0.65 13.19 11.82
CA GLN A 289 2.12 13.21 11.90
C GLN A 289 2.69 12.06 12.75
N GLN A 290 2.06 11.75 13.90
CA GLN A 290 2.49 10.63 14.75
C GLN A 290 2.18 9.28 14.07
N ALA A 291 1.02 9.17 13.43
CA ALA A 291 0.65 7.99 12.64
C ALA A 291 1.64 7.72 11.50
N ILE A 292 2.09 8.77 10.81
CA ILE A 292 3.06 8.66 9.72
C ILE A 292 4.35 7.99 10.17
N GLN A 293 4.94 8.38 11.30
CA GLN A 293 6.22 7.80 11.74
C GLN A 293 6.11 6.29 12.01
N ILE A 294 4.96 5.84 12.49
CA ILE A 294 4.69 4.43 12.83
C ILE A 294 4.33 3.63 11.57
N LEU A 295 3.55 4.22 10.66
CA LEU A 295 3.13 3.58 9.42
C LEU A 295 4.24 3.60 8.36
N TYR A 296 5.22 4.50 8.50
CA TYR A 296 6.29 4.69 7.53
C TYR A 296 7.09 3.41 7.24
N PRO A 297 7.61 2.67 8.26
CA PRO A 297 8.30 1.40 8.00
C PRO A 297 7.43 0.38 7.27
N MET A 298 6.12 0.36 7.52
CA MET A 298 5.17 -0.54 6.85
C MET A 298 4.91 -0.12 5.41
N LEU A 299 4.97 1.18 5.13
CA LEU A 299 4.93 1.66 3.77
C LEU A 299 6.13 1.11 3.00
N VAL A 300 7.36 1.32 3.48
CA VAL A 300 8.60 0.90 2.80
C VAL A 300 8.75 -0.62 2.69
N ASN A 301 8.60 -1.31 3.82
CA ASN A 301 8.93 -2.74 3.94
C ASN A 301 7.74 -3.66 3.67
N GLY A 302 6.58 -3.08 3.38
CA GLY A 302 5.32 -3.78 3.21
C GLY A 302 4.61 -4.00 4.55
N VAL A 303 3.28 -3.93 4.50
CA VAL A 303 2.40 -4.24 5.62
C VAL A 303 2.36 -5.77 5.78
N PRO A 304 2.71 -6.33 6.95
CA PRO A 304 2.55 -7.75 7.20
C PRO A 304 1.06 -8.06 7.33
N VAL A 305 0.54 -8.93 6.46
CA VAL A 305 -0.87 -9.33 6.43
C VAL A 305 -0.92 -10.84 6.57
N ALA A 306 -1.63 -11.30 7.60
CA ALA A 306 -1.85 -12.72 7.81
C ALA A 306 -2.91 -13.24 6.83
N PHE A 307 -2.78 -14.51 6.45
CA PHE A 307 -3.82 -15.19 5.69
C PHE A 307 -3.99 -16.65 6.13
N GLU A 308 -5.23 -17.12 6.04
CA GLU A 308 -5.61 -18.51 6.22
C GLU A 308 -6.28 -18.98 4.93
N GLN A 309 -5.70 -20.01 4.28
CA GLN A 309 -6.18 -20.51 3.01
C GLN A 309 -6.56 -21.99 3.12
N THR A 310 -7.76 -22.33 2.67
CA THR A 310 -8.19 -23.70 2.40
C THR A 310 -8.43 -23.88 0.91
N GLU A 311 -9.00 -25.02 0.50
CA GLU A 311 -9.36 -25.23 -0.90
C GLU A 311 -10.41 -24.20 -1.38
N ASP A 312 -11.39 -23.86 -0.54
CA ASP A 312 -12.56 -23.06 -0.95
C ASP A 312 -12.72 -21.72 -0.23
N ALA A 313 -11.86 -21.43 0.75
CA ALA A 313 -11.93 -20.19 1.53
C ALA A 313 -10.54 -19.54 1.69
N LEU A 314 -10.56 -18.22 1.79
CA LEU A 314 -9.41 -17.40 2.12
C LEU A 314 -9.83 -16.35 3.15
N SER A 315 -9.10 -16.26 4.26
CA SER A 315 -9.16 -15.09 5.15
C SER A 315 -7.89 -14.28 4.97
N VAL A 316 -7.99 -12.96 4.86
CA VAL A 316 -6.85 -12.03 4.80
C VAL A 316 -7.05 -10.96 5.85
N TYR A 317 -6.14 -10.83 6.80
CA TYR A 317 -6.35 -10.00 8.00
C TYR A 317 -5.06 -9.45 8.60
N LEU A 318 -5.19 -8.34 9.30
CA LEU A 318 -4.16 -7.82 10.19
C LEU A 318 -4.29 -8.56 11.53
N ASN A 319 -3.19 -9.14 12.02
CA ASN A 319 -3.18 -9.96 13.23
C ASN A 319 -2.85 -9.14 14.48
N THR A 320 -2.87 -9.80 15.65
CA THR A 320 -2.57 -9.17 16.95
C THR A 320 -1.19 -8.53 16.99
N GLU A 321 -0.18 -9.18 16.42
CA GLU A 321 1.22 -8.70 16.42
C GLU A 321 1.36 -7.35 15.73
N LEU A 322 0.58 -7.11 14.67
CA LEU A 322 0.53 -5.83 13.98
C LEU A 322 -0.44 -4.84 14.65
N LEU A 323 -1.68 -5.26 14.91
CA LEU A 323 -2.76 -4.36 15.33
C LEU A 323 -2.58 -3.86 16.76
N LEU A 324 -2.19 -4.72 17.71
CA LEU A 324 -2.17 -4.35 19.11
C LEU A 324 -1.17 -3.21 19.41
N PRO A 325 0.08 -3.23 18.90
CA PRO A 325 1.00 -2.10 19.04
C PRO A 325 0.48 -0.80 18.41
N LEU A 326 -0.21 -0.90 17.26
CA LEU A 326 -0.82 0.26 16.59
C LEU A 326 -1.95 0.85 17.44
N LEU A 327 -2.84 0.00 17.98
CA LEU A 327 -3.91 0.44 18.88
C LEU A 327 -3.36 1.11 20.13
N LYS A 328 -2.34 0.53 20.77
CA LYS A 328 -1.69 1.11 21.96
C LYS A 328 -1.00 2.43 21.68
N THR A 329 -0.38 2.59 20.51
CA THR A 329 0.41 3.79 20.23
C THR A 329 -0.42 4.91 19.60
N LEU A 330 -1.44 4.58 18.80
CA LEU A 330 -2.23 5.55 18.06
C LEU A 330 -3.61 5.80 18.66
N VAL A 331 -4.29 4.78 19.19
CA VAL A 331 -5.68 4.90 19.63
C VAL A 331 -5.78 5.19 21.12
N VAL A 332 -5.00 4.50 21.96
CA VAL A 332 -5.03 4.69 23.42
C VAL A 332 -4.75 6.15 23.83
N PRO A 333 -3.73 6.85 23.30
CA PRO A 333 -3.49 8.24 23.67
C PRO A 333 -4.64 9.17 23.29
N LEU A 334 -5.27 8.94 22.12
CA LEU A 334 -6.41 9.73 21.66
C LEU A 334 -7.64 9.54 22.56
N LEU A 335 -7.92 8.30 22.97
CA LEU A 335 -9.07 7.99 23.81
C LEU A 335 -8.82 8.24 25.31
N SER A 336 -7.56 8.50 25.70
CA SER A 336 -7.19 8.94 27.04
C SER A 336 -7.25 10.46 27.19
N ASP A 337 -7.35 11.20 26.09
CA ASP A 337 -7.51 12.65 26.08
C ASP A 337 -8.98 13.03 26.28
N GLU A 338 -9.28 13.64 27.43
CA GLU A 338 -10.64 14.06 27.81
C GLU A 338 -11.26 15.07 26.83
N GLU A 339 -10.46 15.94 26.18
CA GLU A 339 -10.98 16.89 25.19
C GLU A 339 -11.40 16.15 23.91
N VAL A 340 -10.59 15.18 23.47
CA VAL A 340 -10.93 14.33 22.32
C VAL A 340 -12.17 13.49 22.61
N VAL A 341 -12.25 12.87 23.78
CA VAL A 341 -13.43 12.09 24.19
C VAL A 341 -14.67 12.98 24.26
N ALA A 342 -14.60 14.17 24.88
CA ALA A 342 -15.72 15.10 24.96
C ALA A 342 -16.19 15.54 23.56
N MET A 343 -15.25 15.84 22.66
CA MET A 343 -15.55 16.17 21.27
C MET A 343 -16.26 15.02 20.54
N LEU A 344 -15.77 13.78 20.66
CA LEU A 344 -16.42 12.61 20.03
C LEU A 344 -17.83 12.36 20.57
N VAL A 345 -18.03 12.54 21.88
CA VAL A 345 -19.36 12.44 22.51
C VAL A 345 -20.29 13.54 21.98
N GLU A 346 -19.81 14.78 21.83
CA GLU A 346 -20.61 15.87 21.27
C GLU A 346 -20.99 15.61 19.81
N LEU A 347 -20.08 15.05 19.01
CA LEU A 347 -20.35 14.64 17.64
C LEU A 347 -21.44 13.56 17.59
N MET A 348 -21.35 12.52 18.43
CA MET A 348 -22.39 11.49 18.53
C MET A 348 -23.76 12.05 18.97
N LYS A 349 -23.80 13.03 19.89
CA LYS A 349 -25.04 13.70 20.30
C LYS A 349 -25.73 14.47 19.17
N LYS A 350 -24.93 15.03 18.26
CA LYS A 350 -25.42 15.81 17.11
C LYS A 350 -25.91 14.93 15.97
N ASP A 351 -25.50 13.67 15.94
CA ASP A 351 -25.90 12.74 14.89
C ASP A 351 -27.33 12.22 15.16
N PRO A 352 -28.27 12.36 14.20
CA PRO A 352 -29.65 11.89 14.36
C PRO A 352 -29.78 10.40 14.65
N ASP A 353 -28.85 9.56 14.18
CA ASP A 353 -28.90 8.11 14.36
C ASP A 353 -28.33 7.66 15.72
N PHE A 354 -27.46 8.48 16.31
CA PHE A 354 -26.77 8.16 17.58
C PHE A 354 -27.21 9.02 18.76
N GLY A 355 -28.02 10.07 18.54
CA GLY A 355 -28.42 11.01 19.60
C GLY A 355 -29.06 10.34 20.82
N GLU A 356 -29.88 9.32 20.61
CA GLU A 356 -30.50 8.54 21.69
C GLU A 356 -29.52 7.59 22.41
N MET A 357 -28.45 7.17 21.73
CA MET A 357 -27.40 6.30 22.27
C MET A 357 -26.21 7.07 22.84
N ALA A 358 -26.19 8.40 22.70
CA ALA A 358 -25.05 9.22 23.10
C ALA A 358 -24.75 9.17 24.61
N GLY A 359 -25.70 8.74 25.45
CA GLY A 359 -25.46 8.46 26.86
C GLY A 359 -24.52 7.27 27.11
N LEU A 360 -24.37 6.37 26.13
CA LEU A 360 -23.47 5.21 26.17
C LEU A 360 -22.08 5.53 25.60
N ALA A 361 -21.95 6.63 24.86
CA ALA A 361 -20.73 7.02 24.16
C ALA A 361 -19.55 7.25 25.11
N GLU A 362 -19.75 8.06 26.15
CA GLU A 362 -18.66 8.44 27.06
C GLU A 362 -18.12 7.24 27.86
N PRO A 363 -18.95 6.41 28.53
CA PRO A 363 -18.45 5.21 29.21
C PRO A 363 -17.76 4.23 28.27
N MET A 364 -18.27 4.08 27.05
CA MET A 364 -17.66 3.21 26.04
C MET A 364 -16.28 3.71 25.63
N LEU A 365 -16.16 4.98 25.23
CA LEU A 365 -14.89 5.58 24.81
C LEU A 365 -13.84 5.53 25.93
N LYS A 366 -14.24 5.78 27.18
CA LYS A 366 -13.35 5.71 28.35
C LYS A 366 -12.91 4.29 28.72
N ALA A 367 -13.68 3.26 28.35
CA ALA A 367 -13.31 1.87 28.58
C ALA A 367 -12.28 1.34 27.55
N PHE A 368 -12.28 1.87 26.32
CA PHE A 368 -11.43 1.38 25.23
C PHE A 368 -9.93 1.31 25.55
N PRO A 369 -9.31 2.32 26.22
CA PRO A 369 -7.93 2.20 26.65
C PRO A 369 -7.64 0.93 27.46
N GLU A 370 -8.46 0.63 28.48
CA GLU A 370 -8.28 -0.56 29.33
C GLU A 370 -8.55 -1.85 28.57
N ILE A 371 -9.55 -1.85 27.68
CA ILE A 371 -9.85 -2.98 26.78
C ILE A 371 -8.65 -3.29 25.89
N ILE A 372 -8.04 -2.28 25.27
CA ILE A 372 -6.85 -2.42 24.43
C ILE A 372 -5.67 -2.94 25.27
N GLU A 373 -5.46 -2.42 26.47
CA GLU A 373 -4.36 -2.87 27.33
C GLU A 373 -4.50 -4.33 27.76
N SER A 374 -5.75 -4.80 27.97
CA SER A 374 -6.09 -6.18 28.35
C SER A 374 -6.42 -7.09 27.15
N THR A 375 -6.20 -6.63 25.93
CA THR A 375 -6.44 -7.42 24.71
C THR A 375 -5.40 -8.53 24.56
N THR A 376 -5.86 -9.77 24.42
CA THR A 376 -5.02 -10.95 24.18
C THR A 376 -4.99 -11.34 22.71
N LYS A 377 -6.06 -11.05 21.96
CA LYS A 377 -6.17 -11.34 20.53
C LYS A 377 -6.99 -10.27 19.83
N VAL A 378 -6.50 -9.77 18.70
CA VAL A 378 -7.26 -8.89 17.81
C VAL A 378 -6.90 -9.19 16.36
N GLU A 379 -7.91 -9.47 15.55
CA GLU A 379 -7.77 -9.74 14.12
C GLU A 379 -8.86 -9.01 13.37
N ILE A 380 -8.46 -8.23 12.35
CA ILE A 380 -9.39 -7.45 11.53
C ILE A 380 -9.04 -7.68 10.07
N GLY A 381 -10.00 -8.10 9.27
CA GLY A 381 -9.78 -8.40 7.86
C GLY A 381 -11.05 -8.79 7.12
N LEU A 382 -10.84 -9.51 6.01
CA LEU A 382 -11.90 -9.94 5.11
C LEU A 382 -11.84 -11.44 4.85
N ASN A 383 -13.01 -12.03 4.71
CA ASN A 383 -13.21 -13.42 4.33
C ASN A 383 -13.67 -13.50 2.88
N PHE A 384 -13.13 -14.48 2.17
CA PHE A 384 -13.39 -14.73 0.77
C PHE A 384 -13.63 -16.22 0.51
N VAL A 385 -14.23 -16.49 -0.65
CA VAL A 385 -14.54 -17.82 -1.19
C VAL A 385 -14.20 -17.86 -2.68
N LYS A 386 -14.13 -19.06 -3.28
CA LYS A 386 -13.83 -19.20 -4.72
C LYS A 386 -14.91 -18.66 -5.67
#